data_AF-A0A1Q8RR23-F1
#
_entry.id   AF-A0A1Q8RR23-F1
#
_cell.length_a   1.000
_cell.length_b   1.000
_cell.length_c   1.000
_cell.angle_alpha   90.00
_cell.angle_beta   90.00
_cell.angle_gamma   90.00
#
_symmetry.space_group_name_H-M   'P 1'
#
loop_
_entity.id
_entity.type
_entity.pdbx_description
1 polymer ?
#
loop_
_entity_poly.entity_id
_entity_poly.type
_entity_poly.pdbx_seq_one_letter_code
_entity_poly.pdbx_strand_id
1 'polypeptide(L)' 'MRWANVMEPDWQWSFFGPNYGRLRQIKARYDPARVFWCLQCVGSEDWTQTLSGRLCRAYDPLTTA' A
#
# COMPACT_ATOMS: atom_id res chain seq x y z
N MET A 1 -8.47 6.30 6.30
CA MET A 1 -8.99 6.97 7.52
C MET A 1 -8.86 8.46 7.37
N ARG A 2 -9.84 9.26 7.81
CA ARG A 2 -9.93 10.68 7.43
C ARG A 2 -9.09 11.63 8.29
N TRP A 3 -8.63 11.18 9.47
CA TRP A 3 -7.91 12.02 10.44
C TRP A 3 -6.59 11.40 10.90
N ALA A 4 -6.02 10.51 10.09
CA ALA A 4 -4.81 9.81 10.44
C ALA A 4 -3.55 10.53 9.95
N ASN A 5 -2.45 10.38 10.69
CA ASN A 5 -1.15 10.89 10.30
C ASN A 5 -0.58 10.06 9.14
N VAL A 6 -0.16 10.75 8.08
CA VAL A 6 0.50 10.12 6.92
C VAL A 6 1.84 9.46 7.26
N MET A 7 2.41 9.82 8.41
CA MET A 7 3.66 9.26 8.96
C MET A 7 3.41 8.19 10.03
N GLU A 8 2.17 7.69 10.19
CA GLU A 8 1.87 6.61 11.13
C GLU A 8 2.65 5.34 10.76
N PRO A 9 3.65 4.92 11.58
CA PRO A 9 4.54 3.82 11.22
C PRO A 9 3.83 2.47 11.17
N ASP A 10 2.78 2.26 11.98
CA ASP A 10 1.99 1.02 12.03
C ASP A 10 0.58 1.23 11.48
N TRP A 11 0.46 1.97 10.37
CA TRP A 11 -0.84 2.34 9.79
C TRP A 11 -1.70 1.13 9.41
N GLN A 12 -1.10 -0.01 9.08
CA GLN A 12 -1.83 -1.23 8.72
C GLN A 12 -2.67 -1.71 9.92
N TRP A 13 -2.06 -1.78 11.10
CA TRP A 13 -2.76 -2.13 12.33
C TRP A 13 -3.62 -0.98 12.84
N SER A 14 -3.08 0.23 12.93
CA SER A 14 -3.80 1.39 13.44
C SER A 14 -5.08 1.69 12.64
N PHE A 15 -5.10 1.39 11.33
CA PHE A 15 -6.27 1.71 10.49
C PHE A 15 -7.21 0.54 10.25
N PHE A 16 -6.67 -0.68 10.14
CA PHE A 16 -7.47 -1.84 9.74
C PHE A 16 -7.43 -2.95 10.79
N GLY A 17 -6.46 -2.90 11.70
CA GLY A 17 -6.27 -3.84 12.80
C GLY A 17 -6.21 -5.28 12.29
N PRO A 18 -6.90 -6.23 12.97
CA PRO A 18 -6.88 -7.63 12.58
C PRO A 18 -7.49 -7.89 11.20
N ASN A 19 -8.24 -6.95 10.63
CA ASN A 19 -8.86 -7.11 9.31
C ASN A 19 -7.90 -6.92 8.15
N TYR A 20 -6.70 -6.36 8.39
CA TYR A 20 -5.77 -6.02 7.33
C TYR A 20 -5.47 -7.20 6.39
N GLY A 21 -5.18 -8.37 6.95
CA GLY A 21 -4.89 -9.58 6.17
C GLY A 21 -6.04 -10.00 5.26
N ARG A 22 -7.28 -10.00 5.77
CA ARG A 22 -8.48 -10.32 4.97
C ARG A 22 -8.71 -9.28 3.88
N LEU A 23 -8.58 -8.00 4.19
CA LEU A 23 -8.74 -6.93 3.21
C LEU A 23 -7.66 -7.00 2.12
N ARG A 24 -6.42 -7.36 2.46
CA ARG A 24 -5.33 -7.54 1.51
C ARG A 24 -5.63 -8.65 0.50
N GLN A 25 -6.20 -9.77 0.96
CA GLN A 25 -6.63 -10.87 0.10
C GLN A 25 -7.77 -10.45 -0.83
N ILE A 26 -8.77 -9.73 -0.30
CA ILE A 26 -9.87 -9.17 -1.10
C ILE A 26 -9.32 -8.22 -2.18
N LYS A 27 -8.43 -7.29 -1.80
CA LYS A 27 -7.81 -6.36 -2.73
C LYS A 27 -7.01 -7.09 -3.83
N ALA A 28 -6.29 -8.15 -3.47
CA ALA A 28 -5.57 -8.97 -4.45
C ALA A 28 -6.51 -9.67 -5.45
N ARG A 29 -7.71 -10.05 -5.02
CA ARG A 29 -8.73 -10.67 -5.88
C ARG A 29 -9.38 -9.68 -6.85
N TYR A 30 -9.70 -8.48 -6.37
CA TYR A 30 -10.45 -7.49 -7.15
C TYR A 30 -9.56 -6.49 -7.91
N ASP A 31 -8.34 -6.27 -7.44
CA ASP A 31 -7.34 -5.43 -8.12
C ASP A 31 -5.96 -6.13 -8.14
N PRO A 32 -5.84 -7.23 -8.91
CA PRO A 32 -4.60 -7.99 -9.01
C PRO A 32 -3.47 -7.18 -9.65
N ALA A 33 -3.79 -6.26 -10.56
CA ALA A 33 -2.84 -5.37 -11.22
C ALA A 33 -2.37 -4.20 -10.31
N ARG A 34 -3.03 -4.00 -9.16
CA ARG A 34 -2.72 -2.95 -8.18
C ARG A 34 -2.89 -1.53 -8.76
N VAL A 35 -3.92 -1.35 -9.60
CA VAL A 35 -4.27 -0.08 -10.28
C VAL A 35 -4.76 0.97 -9.28
N PHE A 36 -5.57 0.55 -8.31
CA PHE A 36 -6.11 1.46 -7.30
C PHE A 36 -5.11 1.60 -6.16
N TRP A 37 -4.36 2.70 -6.21
CA TRP A 37 -3.41 3.10 -5.18
C TRP A 37 -3.86 4.38 -4.48
N CYS A 38 -3.64 4.41 -3.16
CA CYS A 38 -3.70 5.61 -2.35
C CYS A 38 -2.77 5.44 -1.15
N LEU A 39 -2.27 6.55 -0.61
CA LEU A 39 -1.37 6.55 0.54
C LEU A 39 -2.04 5.86 1.75
N GLN A 40 -1.33 4.88 2.35
CA GLN A 40 -1.81 4.08 3.49
C GLN A 40 -3.16 3.36 3.27
N CYS A 41 -3.51 3.10 2.02
CA CYS A 41 -4.59 2.18 1.69
C CYS A 41 -4.09 0.73 1.70
N VAL A 42 -5.02 -0.23 1.83
CA VAL A 42 -4.68 -1.66 1.82
C VAL A 42 -3.90 -2.03 0.55
N GLY A 43 -2.69 -2.57 0.72
CA GLY A 43 -1.79 -2.94 -0.37
C GLY A 43 -0.99 -1.78 -0.96
N SER A 44 -1.01 -0.59 -0.35
CA SER A 44 -0.20 0.56 -0.82
C SER A 44 1.31 0.35 -0.66
N GLU A 45 1.72 -0.53 0.27
CA GLU A 45 3.10 -0.98 0.51
C GLU A 45 3.74 -1.70 -0.69
N ASP A 46 2.93 -2.08 -1.67
CA ASP A 46 3.40 -2.64 -2.94
C ASP A 46 4.10 -1.61 -3.84
N TRP A 47 4.00 -0.33 -3.49
CA TRP A 47 4.54 0.80 -4.24
C TRP A 47 5.33 1.74 -3.33
N THR A 48 6.33 2.40 -3.91
CA THR A 48 7.06 3.51 -3.29
C THR A 48 6.84 4.78 -4.10
N GLN A 49 6.60 5.91 -3.43
CA GLN A 49 6.49 7.21 -4.06
C GLN A 49 7.84 7.92 -4.02
N THR A 50 8.36 8.24 -5.19
CA THR A 50 9.59 9.04 -5.32
C THR A 50 9.34 10.51 -4.94
N LEU A 51 10.41 11.27 -4.71
CA LEU A 51 10.34 12.71 -4.42
C LEU A 51 9.67 13.50 -5.55
N SER A 52 9.74 13.03 -6.80
CA SER A 52 9.06 13.64 -7.94
C SER A 52 7.57 13.27 -8.04
N GLY A 53 7.04 12.51 -7.07
CA GLY A 53 5.65 12.06 -7.05
C GLY A 53 5.36 10.80 -7.87
N ARG A 54 6.34 10.24 -8.58
CA ARG A 54 6.18 9.01 -9.39
C ARG A 54 6.08 7.79 -8.47
N LEU A 55 5.14 6.89 -8.78
CA LEU A 55 5.02 5.58 -8.12
C LEU A 55 5.88 4.53 -8.83
N CYS A 56 6.69 3.82 -8.07
CA CYS A 56 7.49 2.67 -8.48
C CYS A 56 7.09 1.45 -7.66
N ARG A 57 7.29 0.22 -8.16
CA ARG A 57 7.03 -0.97 -7.33
C ARG A 57 8.04 -1.03 -6.20
N ALA A 58 7.58 -1.32 -4.98
CA ALA A 58 8.46 -1.42 -3.82
C ALA A 58 9.43 -2.62 -3.92
N TYR A 59 8.99 -3.66 -4.64
CA TYR A 59 9.84 -4.75 -5.10
C TYR A 59 9.77 -4.82 -6.62
N ASP A 60 10.88 -4.45 -7.27
CA ASP A 60 11.08 -4.66 -8.70
C ASP A 60 12.30 -5.58 -8.89
N PRO A 61 12.10 -6.82 -9.34
CA PRO A 61 13.21 -7.73 -9.63
C PRO A 61 14.08 -7.23 -10.80
N LEU A 62 13.67 -6.19 -11.54
CA LEU A 62 14.39 -5.62 -12.69
C LEU A 62 15.24 -4.39 -12.35
N THR A 63 15.19 -3.86 -11.12
CA THR A 63 16.06 -2.75 -10.67
C THR A 63 17.08 -3.15 -9.61
N THR A 64 17.18 -4.44 -9.28
CA THR A 64 18.21 -4.99 -8.36
C THR A 64 19.35 -5.71 -9.14
N ALA A 65 19.59 -5.30 -10.39
CA ALA A 65 20.71 -5.77 -11.22
C ALA A 65 21.55 -4.58 -11.69
#